data_AF-A0A261KP07-F1
#
_entry.id   AF-A0A261KP07-F1
#
_cell.length_a   1.000
_cell.length_b   1.000
_cell.length_c   1.000
_cell.angle_alpha   90.00
_cell.angle_beta   90.00
_cell.angle_gamma   90.00
#
_symmetry.space_group_name_H-M   'P 1'
#
loop_
_entity.id
_entity.type
_entity.pdbx_description
1 polymer ?
#
loop_
_entity_poly.entity_id
_entity_poly.type
_entity_poly.pdbx_seq_one_letter_code
_entity_poly.pdbx_strand_id
1 'polypeptide(L)'
;MPPSINPSLLNTGLVINLPEFTLAQVQDLARRYEQEITEEKIQQLITLLSGHPYRLQLAFYYLQQQTITLEELLENSDSTTAIYAEHLQQQWWNLQRYDELLPIFTEIVNNHKPIEIKLSLGYQLQKMGLVHLEGDLASLCCELFRPFFMGVLS
;
A
#
# COMPACT_ATOMS: atom_id res chain seq x y z
N MET A 1 22.67 17.02 35.40
CA MET A 1 22.20 16.09 34.35
C MET A 1 23.03 16.36 33.09
N PRO A 2 23.50 15.33 32.36
CA PRO A 2 24.28 15.58 31.16
C PRO A 2 23.40 16.20 30.07
N PRO A 3 23.98 17.01 29.15
CA PRO A 3 23.24 17.61 28.05
C PRO A 3 22.66 16.52 27.14
N SER A 4 21.39 16.69 26.76
CA SER A 4 20.68 15.82 25.83
C SER A 4 21.44 15.70 24.51
N ILE A 5 21.91 14.49 24.21
CA ILE A 5 22.56 14.16 22.93
C ILE A 5 21.54 14.36 21.82
N ASN A 6 21.89 15.16 20.81
CA ASN A 6 21.03 15.45 19.67
C ASN A 6 20.84 14.17 18.85
N PRO A 7 19.63 13.61 18.72
CA PRO A 7 19.40 12.32 18.04
C PRO A 7 19.80 12.33 16.56
N SER A 8 19.97 13.52 15.94
CA SER A 8 20.48 13.65 14.57
C SER A 8 21.95 13.21 14.40
N LEU A 9 22.71 13.08 15.49
CA LEU A 9 24.10 12.60 15.46
C LEU A 9 24.21 11.07 15.41
N LEU A 10 23.12 10.34 15.68
CA LEU A 10 23.07 8.88 15.68
C LEU A 10 22.54 8.28 14.37
N ASN A 11 22.00 9.11 13.47
CA ASN A 11 21.41 8.71 12.18
C ASN A 11 22.18 9.30 10.98
N THR A 12 23.51 9.15 10.94
CA THR A 12 24.34 9.50 9.76
C THR A 12 24.41 8.38 8.72
N GLY A 13 23.42 7.49 8.69
CA GLY A 13 23.29 6.44 7.68
C GLY A 13 22.78 7.02 6.35
N LEU A 14 23.28 6.50 5.23
CA LEU A 14 22.72 6.78 3.92
C LEU A 14 21.25 6.32 3.89
N VAL A 15 20.32 7.26 3.72
CA VAL A 15 18.89 6.93 3.54
C VAL A 15 18.69 6.55 2.07
N ILE A 16 18.50 5.26 1.81
CA ILE A 16 18.09 4.77 0.49
C ILE A 16 16.57 4.74 0.48
N ASN A 17 15.96 5.57 -0.37
CA ASN A 17 14.54 5.48 -0.63
C ASN A 17 14.29 4.39 -1.69
N LEU A 18 13.36 3.49 -1.41
CA LEU A 18 12.94 2.44 -2.34
C LEU A 18 11.58 2.85 -2.92
N PRO A 19 11.55 3.50 -4.09
CA PRO A 19 10.31 3.93 -4.69
C PRO A 19 9.48 2.75 -5.18
N GLU A 20 8.20 3.01 -5.41
CA GLU A 20 7.31 2.11 -6.12
C GLU A 20 7.85 1.83 -7.53
N PHE A 21 7.53 0.64 -8.05
CA PHE A 21 7.92 0.27 -9.40
C PHE A 21 7.11 1.04 -10.44
N THR A 22 7.84 1.50 -11.46
CA THR A 22 7.25 2.08 -12.67
C THR A 22 6.58 0.99 -13.51
N LEU A 23 5.69 1.37 -14.43
CA LEU A 23 5.04 0.45 -15.37
C LEU A 23 6.03 -0.49 -16.07
N ALA A 24 7.16 0.04 -16.55
CA ALA A 24 8.20 -0.76 -17.20
C ALA A 24 8.84 -1.79 -16.24
N GLN A 25 9.04 -1.42 -14.97
CA GLN A 25 9.59 -2.33 -13.96
C GLN A 25 8.58 -3.40 -13.55
N VAL A 26 7.29 -3.07 -13.47
CA VAL A 26 6.24 -4.07 -13.20
C VAL A 26 6.10 -5.04 -14.36
N GLN A 27 6.16 -4.55 -15.60
CA GLN A 27 6.17 -5.40 -16.79
C GLN A 27 7.39 -6.32 -16.85
N ASP A 28 8.58 -5.81 -16.51
CA ASP A 28 9.81 -6.63 -16.41
C ASP A 28 9.67 -7.70 -15.33
N LEU A 29 9.10 -7.34 -14.16
CA LEU A 29 8.84 -8.28 -13.08
C LEU A 29 7.86 -9.37 -13.51
N ALA A 30 6.76 -9.02 -14.18
CA ALA A 30 5.79 -9.99 -14.70
C ALA A 30 6.46 -11.03 -15.63
N ARG A 31 7.31 -10.57 -16.55
CA ARG A 31 8.07 -11.46 -17.45
C ARG A 31 9.02 -12.41 -16.71
N ARG A 32 9.64 -11.97 -15.61
CA ARG A 32 10.50 -12.83 -14.77
C ARG A 32 9.72 -13.92 -14.05
N TYR A 33 8.43 -13.70 -13.82
CA TYR A 33 7.48 -14.70 -13.35
C TYR A 33 6.80 -15.46 -14.49
N GLU A 34 7.30 -15.37 -15.72
CA GLU A 34 6.74 -16.06 -16.90
C GLU A 34 5.27 -15.67 -17.19
N GLN A 35 4.86 -14.47 -16.76
CA GLN A 35 3.53 -13.92 -16.99
C GLN A 35 3.56 -12.93 -18.16
N GLU A 36 2.88 -13.26 -19.24
CA GLU A 36 2.67 -12.38 -20.40
C GLU A 36 1.41 -11.54 -20.19
N ILE A 37 1.57 -10.39 -19.53
CA ILE A 37 0.47 -9.48 -19.19
C ILE A 37 0.53 -8.25 -20.09
N THR A 38 -0.62 -7.81 -20.59
CA THR A 38 -0.71 -6.58 -21.40
C THR A 38 -0.43 -5.34 -20.57
N GLU A 39 0.09 -4.29 -21.20
CA GLU A 39 0.36 -3.01 -20.55
C GLU A 39 -0.87 -2.45 -19.83
N GLU A 40 -2.06 -2.56 -20.44
CA GLU A 40 -3.34 -2.16 -19.83
C GLU A 40 -3.59 -2.89 -18.50
N LYS A 41 -3.40 -4.22 -18.46
CA LYS A 41 -3.56 -5.01 -17.25
C LYS A 41 -2.47 -4.72 -16.21
N ILE A 42 -1.25 -4.41 -16.64
CA ILE A 42 -0.20 -3.92 -15.73
C ILE A 42 -0.60 -2.58 -15.09
N GLN A 43 -1.20 -1.66 -15.85
CA GLN A 43 -1.68 -0.39 -15.30
C GLN A 43 -2.80 -0.60 -14.26
N GLN A 44 -3.69 -1.57 -14.49
CA GLN A 44 -4.70 -1.95 -13.51
C GLN A 44 -4.07 -2.58 -12.25
N LEU A 45 -3.05 -3.44 -12.40
CA LEU A 45 -2.30 -3.98 -11.25
C LEU A 45 -1.60 -2.88 -10.44
N ILE A 46 -1.01 -1.89 -11.11
CA ILE A 46 -0.40 -0.73 -10.44
C ILE A 46 -1.47 0.06 -9.69
N THR A 47 -2.65 0.25 -10.26
CA THR A 47 -3.76 0.94 -9.57
C THR A 47 -4.19 0.17 -8.32
N LEU A 48 -4.27 -1.17 -8.41
CA LEU A 48 -4.67 -2.04 -7.30
C LEU A 48 -3.61 -2.11 -6.19
N LEU A 49 -2.33 -2.18 -6.55
CA LEU A 49 -1.22 -2.53 -5.64
C LEU A 49 -0.22 -1.39 -5.40
N SER A 50 -0.39 -0.24 -6.05
CA SER A 50 0.47 0.95 -6.03
C SER A 50 1.91 0.75 -6.53
N GLY A 51 2.14 -0.25 -7.39
CA GLY A 51 3.52 -0.56 -7.79
C GLY A 51 4.42 -1.01 -6.62
N HIS A 52 3.87 -1.33 -5.45
CA HIS A 52 4.64 -1.66 -4.26
C HIS A 52 5.35 -3.01 -4.45
N PRO A 53 6.70 -3.08 -4.36
CA PRO A 53 7.47 -4.26 -4.74
C PRO A 53 7.00 -5.56 -4.08
N TYR A 54 6.76 -5.55 -2.76
CA TYR A 54 6.27 -6.72 -2.04
C TYR A 54 4.89 -7.19 -2.53
N ARG A 55 3.97 -6.26 -2.81
CA ARG A 55 2.60 -6.61 -3.20
C ARG A 55 2.61 -7.23 -4.59
N LEU A 56 3.32 -6.59 -5.52
CA LEU A 56 3.52 -7.13 -6.87
C LEU A 56 4.20 -8.50 -6.87
N GLN A 57 5.23 -8.68 -6.04
CA GLN A 57 5.90 -9.97 -5.92
C GLN A 57 4.94 -11.06 -5.46
N LEU A 58 4.11 -10.77 -4.45
CA LEU A 58 3.14 -11.73 -3.93
C LEU A 58 2.05 -12.06 -4.96
N ALA A 59 1.52 -11.06 -5.66
CA ALA A 59 0.61 -11.26 -6.80
C ALA A 59 1.21 -12.21 -7.84
N PHE A 60 2.42 -11.91 -8.33
CA PHE A 60 3.04 -12.74 -9.38
C PHE A 60 3.42 -14.13 -8.89
N TYR A 61 3.80 -14.26 -7.62
CA TYR A 61 4.00 -15.57 -7.02
C TYR A 61 2.73 -16.43 -7.09
N TYR A 62 1.58 -15.91 -6.64
CA TYR A 62 0.32 -16.67 -6.66
C TYR A 62 -0.25 -16.88 -8.06
N LEU A 63 -0.03 -15.96 -9.00
CA LEU A 63 -0.35 -16.15 -10.42
C LEU A 63 0.47 -17.29 -11.02
N GLN A 64 1.77 -17.34 -10.73
CA GLN A 64 2.64 -18.43 -11.21
C GLN A 64 2.27 -19.78 -10.59
N GLN A 65 1.81 -19.79 -9.34
CA GLN A 65 1.27 -20.99 -8.68
C GLN A 65 -0.14 -21.37 -9.16
N GLN A 66 -0.79 -20.54 -9.99
CA GLN A 66 -2.15 -20.75 -10.50
C GLN A 66 -3.21 -20.90 -9.40
N THR A 67 -2.97 -20.31 -8.22
CA THR A 67 -3.93 -20.33 -7.10
C THR A 67 -4.98 -19.23 -7.21
N ILE A 68 -4.71 -18.22 -8.05
CA ILE A 68 -5.61 -17.12 -8.39
C ILE A 68 -5.38 -16.77 -9.86
N THR A 69 -6.41 -16.31 -10.54
CA THR A 69 -6.32 -15.76 -11.89
C THR A 69 -5.98 -14.27 -11.87
N LEU A 70 -5.51 -13.73 -12.99
CA LEU A 70 -5.26 -12.30 -13.11
C LEU A 70 -6.57 -11.51 -13.02
N GLU A 71 -7.66 -12.05 -13.54
CA GLU A 71 -9.00 -11.47 -13.47
C GLU A 71 -9.47 -11.36 -12.02
N GLU A 72 -9.41 -12.46 -11.25
CA GLU A 72 -9.75 -12.44 -9.81
C GLU A 72 -8.89 -11.44 -9.02
N LEU A 73 -7.61 -11.33 -9.39
CA LEU A 73 -6.69 -10.37 -8.81
C LEU A 73 -7.16 -8.94 -9.07
N LEU A 74 -7.39 -8.60 -10.33
CA LEU A 74 -7.79 -7.25 -10.79
C LEU A 74 -9.17 -6.83 -10.30
N GLU A 75 -10.09 -7.78 -10.13
CA GLU A 75 -11.42 -7.55 -9.55
C GLU A 75 -11.39 -7.29 -8.04
N ASN A 76 -10.21 -7.39 -7.39
CA ASN A 76 -10.05 -7.27 -5.94
C ASN A 76 -10.99 -8.21 -5.17
N SER A 77 -11.12 -9.45 -5.68
CA SER A 77 -11.99 -10.49 -5.16
C SER A 77 -11.65 -10.92 -3.71
N ASP A 78 -12.50 -11.76 -3.12
CA ASP A 78 -12.23 -12.39 -1.83
C ASP A 78 -10.93 -13.20 -1.87
N SER A 79 -10.63 -13.87 -2.99
CA SER A 79 -9.37 -14.59 -3.20
C SER A 79 -8.17 -13.65 -3.16
N THR A 80 -8.29 -12.45 -3.74
CA THR A 80 -7.26 -11.40 -3.66
C THR A 80 -7.03 -10.99 -2.21
N THR A 81 -8.10 -10.66 -1.50
CA THR A 81 -8.00 -10.27 -0.10
C THR A 81 -7.39 -11.40 0.75
N ALA A 82 -7.70 -12.65 0.44
CA ALA A 82 -7.16 -13.82 1.12
C ALA A 82 -5.63 -13.96 0.94
N ILE A 83 -5.10 -13.78 -0.27
CA ILE A 83 -3.64 -13.87 -0.48
C ILE A 83 -2.86 -12.75 0.22
N TYR A 84 -3.51 -11.62 0.51
CA TYR A 84 -2.94 -10.49 1.26
C TYR A 84 -3.37 -10.44 2.72
N ALA A 85 -4.09 -11.45 3.24
CA ALA A 85 -4.74 -11.37 4.54
C ALA A 85 -3.77 -11.04 5.69
N GLU A 86 -2.60 -11.68 5.73
CA GLU A 86 -1.59 -11.40 6.76
C GLU A 86 -1.10 -9.94 6.67
N HIS A 87 -0.79 -9.46 5.46
CA HIS A 87 -0.36 -8.08 5.24
C HIS A 87 -1.44 -7.08 5.68
N LEU A 88 -2.69 -7.31 5.27
CA LEU A 88 -3.84 -6.47 5.63
C LEU A 88 -4.09 -6.44 7.14
N GLN A 89 -4.02 -7.59 7.81
CA GLN A 89 -4.15 -7.69 9.27
C GLN A 89 -3.04 -6.95 10.00
N GLN A 90 -1.79 -7.04 9.53
CA GLN A 90 -0.69 -6.27 10.10
C GLN A 90 -0.92 -4.76 9.96
N GLN A 91 -1.42 -4.30 8.80
CA GLN A 91 -1.77 -2.89 8.61
C GLN A 91 -2.88 -2.44 9.57
N TRP A 92 -3.91 -3.27 9.75
CA TRP A 92 -4.98 -3.02 10.70
C TRP A 92 -4.48 -2.91 12.13
N TRP A 93 -3.72 -3.90 12.61
CA TRP A 93 -3.16 -3.87 13.97
C TRP A 93 -2.27 -2.65 14.21
N ASN A 94 -1.51 -2.22 13.20
CA ASN A 94 -0.70 -1.01 13.31
C ASN A 94 -1.57 0.24 13.40
N LEU A 95 -2.64 0.33 12.61
CA LEU A 95 -3.57 1.46 12.61
C LEU A 95 -4.32 1.60 13.95
N GLN A 96 -4.78 0.49 14.52
CA GLN A 96 -5.51 0.47 15.80
C GLN A 96 -4.72 1.00 16.99
N ARG A 97 -3.40 1.16 16.88
CA ARG A 97 -2.57 1.72 17.95
C ARG A 97 -2.70 3.25 18.06
N TYR A 98 -3.41 3.88 17.13
CA TYR A 98 -3.54 5.32 17.02
C TYR A 98 -5.01 5.70 16.82
N ASP A 99 -5.74 5.81 17.92
CA ASP A 99 -7.19 6.12 17.91
C ASP A 99 -7.52 7.39 17.11
N GLU A 100 -6.63 8.37 17.13
CA GLU A 100 -6.78 9.64 16.39
C GLU A 100 -6.73 9.48 14.86
N LEU A 101 -6.14 8.39 14.34
CA LEU A 101 -6.04 8.12 12.91
C LEU A 101 -7.24 7.35 12.36
N LEU A 102 -7.95 6.58 13.20
CA LEU A 102 -9.09 5.75 12.79
C LEU A 102 -10.20 6.54 12.07
N PRO A 103 -10.74 7.64 12.62
CA PRO A 103 -11.83 8.36 11.95
C PRO A 103 -11.38 8.94 10.61
N ILE A 104 -10.14 9.42 10.54
CA ILE A 104 -9.60 10.03 9.33
C ILE A 104 -9.35 8.97 8.26
N PHE A 105 -8.76 7.84 8.64
CA PHE A 105 -8.54 6.75 7.70
C PHE A 105 -9.85 6.12 7.21
N THR A 106 -10.87 6.07 8.07
CA THR A 106 -12.24 5.68 7.68
C THR A 106 -12.80 6.62 6.62
N GLU A 107 -12.60 7.93 6.77
CA GLU A 107 -12.99 8.91 5.75
C GLU A 107 -12.23 8.68 4.43
N ILE A 108 -10.93 8.43 4.47
CA ILE A 108 -10.11 8.15 3.28
C ILE A 108 -10.60 6.88 2.56
N VAL A 109 -10.89 5.82 3.31
CA VAL A 109 -11.38 4.53 2.76
C VAL A 109 -12.78 4.67 2.15
N ASN A 110 -13.62 5.57 2.66
CA ASN A 110 -14.96 5.80 2.14
C ASN A 110 -15.02 6.81 0.98
N ASN A 111 -13.93 7.55 0.71
CA ASN A 111 -13.85 8.52 -0.36
C ASN A 111 -12.96 8.01 -1.53
N HIS A 112 -13.39 8.26 -2.76
CA HIS A 112 -12.58 8.02 -3.96
C HIS A 112 -11.75 9.24 -4.37
N LYS A 113 -11.96 10.38 -3.70
CA LYS A 113 -11.21 11.62 -3.92
C LYS A 113 -10.29 11.87 -2.73
N PRO A 114 -9.13 12.51 -2.94
CA PRO A 114 -8.29 12.93 -1.83
C PRO A 114 -9.05 13.85 -0.87
N ILE A 115 -8.76 13.73 0.43
CA ILE A 115 -9.34 14.58 1.48
C ILE A 115 -8.26 15.46 2.10
N GLU A 116 -8.65 16.64 2.59
CA GLU A 116 -7.74 17.50 3.36
C GLU A 116 -7.46 16.88 4.73
N ILE A 117 -6.19 16.84 5.11
CA ILE A 117 -5.75 16.30 6.40
C ILE A 117 -4.68 17.20 7.01
N LYS A 118 -4.67 17.28 8.35
CA LYS A 118 -3.54 17.85 9.07
C LYS A 118 -2.26 17.09 8.71
N LEU A 119 -1.26 17.79 8.19
CA LEU A 119 0.01 17.21 7.71
C LEU A 119 0.67 16.24 8.70
N SER A 120 0.62 16.52 10.01
CA SER A 120 1.20 15.60 11.02
C SER A 120 0.55 14.22 11.01
N LEU A 121 -0.77 14.14 10.84
CA LEU A 121 -1.54 12.90 10.79
C LEU A 121 -1.36 12.22 9.43
N GLY A 122 -1.35 13.02 8.35
CA GLY A 122 -1.03 12.53 7.00
C GLY A 122 0.34 11.86 6.92
N TYR A 123 1.38 12.49 7.47
CA TYR A 123 2.73 11.90 7.48
C TYR A 123 2.80 10.62 8.29
N GLN A 124 1.99 10.48 9.34
CA GLN A 124 1.93 9.24 10.12
C GLN A 124 1.31 8.11 9.30
N LEU A 125 0.17 8.37 8.65
CA LEU A 125 -0.48 7.41 7.73
C LEU A 125 0.43 7.05 6.54
N GLN A 126 1.15 8.03 5.98
CA GLN A 126 2.07 7.80 4.87
C GLN A 126 3.25 6.92 5.29
N LYS A 127 3.81 7.16 6.49
CA LYS A 127 4.88 6.29 7.05
C LYS A 127 4.42 4.86 7.30
N MET A 128 3.13 4.67 7.57
CA MET A 128 2.52 3.34 7.69
C MET A 128 2.28 2.70 6.32
N GLY A 129 2.47 3.44 5.22
CA GLY A 129 2.21 2.95 3.87
C GLY A 129 0.73 2.79 3.56
N LEU A 130 -0.13 3.60 4.21
CA LEU A 130 -1.58 3.55 4.08
C LEU A 130 -2.14 4.59 3.10
N VAL A 131 -1.44 5.70 2.91
CA VAL A 131 -1.89 6.83 2.09
C VAL A 131 -0.76 7.43 1.26
N HIS A 132 -1.11 8.04 0.14
CA HIS A 132 -0.26 9.01 -0.56
C HIS A 132 -0.67 10.43 -0.17
N LEU A 133 0.31 11.33 -0.14
CA LEU A 133 0.10 12.74 0.14
C LEU A 133 0.49 13.60 -1.05
N GLU A 134 -0.41 14.51 -1.42
CA GLU A 134 -0.16 15.61 -2.36
C GLU A 134 -0.41 16.93 -1.62
N GLY A 135 0.63 17.48 -1.00
CA GLY A 135 0.47 18.59 -0.06
C GLY A 135 -0.27 18.15 1.20
N ASP A 136 -1.41 18.77 1.48
CA ASP A 136 -2.32 18.43 2.58
C ASP A 136 -3.48 17.53 2.15
N LEU A 137 -3.48 17.06 0.90
CA LEU A 137 -4.45 16.09 0.40
C LEU A 137 -3.94 14.67 0.61
N ALA A 138 -4.76 13.82 1.21
CA ALA A 138 -4.48 12.40 1.42
C ALA A 138 -5.45 11.53 0.61
N SER A 139 -4.90 10.54 -0.08
CA SER A 139 -5.63 9.49 -0.78
C SER A 139 -5.16 8.11 -0.34
N LEU A 140 -6.03 7.11 -0.45
CA LEU A 140 -5.67 5.72 -0.17
C LEU A 140 -4.49 5.29 -1.05
N CYS A 141 -3.49 4.62 -0.49
CA CYS A 141 -2.30 4.31 -1.27
C CYS A 141 -2.55 3.27 -2.37
N CYS A 142 -3.53 2.39 -2.19
CA CYS A 142 -3.83 1.34 -3.15
C CYS A 142 -5.26 0.82 -2.96
N GLU A 143 -5.88 0.35 -4.03
CA GLU A 143 -7.28 -0.11 -3.96
C GLU A 143 -7.43 -1.48 -3.28
N LEU A 144 -6.35 -2.28 -3.15
CA LEU A 144 -6.34 -3.52 -2.36
C LEU A 144 -6.86 -3.31 -0.93
N PHE A 145 -6.62 -2.15 -0.34
CA PHE A 145 -7.00 -1.85 1.03
C PHE A 145 -8.50 -1.63 1.20
N ARG A 146 -9.20 -1.13 0.19
CA ARG A 146 -10.57 -0.65 0.32
C ARG A 146 -11.56 -1.70 0.85
N PRO A 147 -11.72 -2.90 0.23
CA PRO A 147 -12.72 -3.87 0.69
C PRO A 147 -12.44 -4.36 2.11
N PHE A 148 -11.17 -4.63 2.43
CA PHE A 148 -10.77 -5.08 3.75
C PHE A 148 -11.04 -4.04 4.83
N PHE A 149 -10.63 -2.79 4.60
CA PHE A 149 -10.79 -1.74 5.61
C PHE A 149 -12.24 -1.28 5.78
N MET A 150 -13.06 -1.28 4.72
CA MET A 150 -14.51 -1.10 4.86
C MET A 150 -15.15 -2.15 5.77
N GLY A 151 -14.67 -3.40 5.70
CA GLY A 151 -15.15 -4.49 6.55
C GLY A 151 -14.77 -4.37 8.03
N VAL A 152 -13.61 -3.79 8.36
CA VAL A 152 -13.14 -3.70 9.77
C VAL A 152 -13.32 -2.33 10.43
N LEU A 153 -13.59 -1.28 9.65
CA LEU A 153 -13.84 0.09 10.13
C LEU A 153 -15.34 0.43 10.23
N SER A 154 -16.22 -0.53 9.97
CA SER A 154 -17.68 -0.37 10.05
C SER A 154 -18.25 -0.42 11.47
#